data_AF-A0A914TQZ6-F1
#
_entry.id   AF-A0A914TQZ6-F1
#
_cell.length_a   1.000
_cell.length_b   1.000
_cell.length_c   1.000
_cell.angle_alpha   90.00
_cell.angle_beta   90.00
_cell.angle_gamma   90.00
#
_symmetry.space_group_name_H-M   'P 1'
#
loop_
_entity.id
_entity.type
_entity.pdbx_description
1 polymer ?
#
loop_
_entity_poly.entity_id
_entity_poly.type
_entity_poly.pdbx_seq_one_letter_code
_entity_poly.pdbx_strand_id
1 'polypeptide(L)' 'MRKSAVSKRDDIEVWLEPHPENPLLANALRIKILNYVLKQHGYDIECQIWSQQLIENWRHSESSGTPASE' A
#
# COMPACT_ATOMS: atom_id res chain seq x y z
N MET A 1 -12.75 9.04 12.99
CA MET A 1 -11.64 8.63 12.09
C MET A 1 -11.20 9.87 11.31
N ARG A 2 -9.99 10.40 11.55
CA ARG A 2 -9.48 11.52 10.74
C ARG A 2 -9.01 10.93 9.42
N LYS A 3 -9.64 11.31 8.31
CA LYS A 3 -9.07 11.06 6.98
C LYS A 3 -7.84 11.95 6.85
N SER A 4 -6.65 11.34 6.82
CA SER A 4 -5.43 12.02 6.40
C SER A 4 -5.51 12.21 4.88
N ALA A 5 -5.41 13.46 4.41
CA ALA A 5 -5.30 13.70 2.99
C ALA A 5 -3.92 13.25 2.50
N VAL A 6 -3.87 12.70 1.29
CA VAL A 6 -2.60 12.40 0.61
C VAL A 6 -1.81 13.69 0.43
N SER A 7 -0.54 13.65 0.82
CA SER A 7 0.38 14.78 0.87
C SER A 7 1.57 14.58 -0.07
N LYS A 8 2.29 15.66 -0.34
CA LYS A 8 3.53 15.59 -1.12
C LYS A 8 4.55 14.74 -0.35
N ARG A 9 5.28 13.90 -1.09
CA ARG A 9 6.27 12.93 -0.58
C ARG A 9 5.66 11.72 0.14
N ASP A 10 4.34 11.57 0.15
CA ASP A 10 3.73 10.33 0.62
C ASP A 10 4.15 9.16 -0.28
N ASP A 11 4.44 8.04 0.37
CA ASP A 11 4.59 6.74 -0.25
C ASP A 11 3.30 5.94 0.01
N ILE A 12 2.62 5.58 -1.08
CA ILE A 12 1.38 4.82 -1.05
C ILE A 12 1.68 3.43 -1.60
N GLU A 13 1.40 2.41 -0.81
CA GLU A 13 1.52 1.01 -1.24
C GLU A 13 0.12 0.41 -1.39
N VAL A 14 -0.16 -0.09 -2.59
CA VAL A 14 -1.42 -0.72 -2.94
C VAL A 14 -1.17 -2.21 -3.10
N TRP A 15 -1.67 -3.00 -2.15
CA TRP A 15 -1.69 -4.46 -2.24
C TRP A 15 -2.50 -4.90 -3.46
N LEU A 16 -1.95 -5.80 -4.28
CA LEU A 16 -2.61 -6.31 -5.50
C LEU A 16 -3.09 -7.75 -5.31
N GLU A 17 -2.16 -8.65 -5.01
CA GLU A 17 -2.41 -10.09 -4.89
C GLU A 17 -1.33 -10.76 -4.02
N PRO A 18 -1.61 -11.91 -3.38
CA PRO A 18 -0.56 -12.68 -2.71
C PRO A 18 0.43 -13.23 -3.74
N HIS A 19 1.69 -13.40 -3.35
CA HIS A 19 2.68 -14.03 -4.21
C HIS A 19 2.34 -15.52 -4.40
N PRO A 20 2.36 -16.06 -5.64
CA PRO A 20 1.85 -17.39 -5.95
C PRO A 20 2.60 -18.52 -5.23
N GLU A 21 3.90 -18.32 -4.97
CA GLU A 21 4.76 -19.33 -4.34
C GLU A 21 4.95 -19.13 -2.84
N ASN A 22 4.61 -17.96 -2.31
CA ASN A 22 4.83 -17.63 -0.90
C ASN A 22 3.70 -16.74 -0.37
N PRO A 23 2.73 -17.30 0.39
CA PRO A 23 1.58 -16.53 0.87
C PRO A 23 1.93 -15.46 1.89
N LEU A 24 3.15 -15.47 2.45
CA LEU A 24 3.67 -14.42 3.33
C LEU A 24 4.11 -13.16 2.56
N LEU A 25 4.22 -13.25 1.22
CA LEU A 25 4.59 -12.13 0.35
C LEU A 25 3.41 -11.73 -0.53
N ALA A 26 3.41 -10.49 -1.00
CA ALA A 26 2.41 -9.95 -1.89
C ALA A 26 3.03 -9.08 -2.98
N ASN A 27 2.40 -9.11 -4.15
CA ASN A 27 2.66 -8.15 -5.20
C ASN A 27 1.92 -6.84 -4.85
N ALA A 28 2.61 -5.73 -5.00
CA ALA A 28 2.08 -4.40 -4.73
C ALA A 28 2.48 -3.40 -5.82
N LEU A 29 1.68 -2.34 -5.91
CA LEU A 29 2.02 -1.12 -6.63
C LEU A 29 2.49 -0.09 -5.59
N ARG A 30 3.67 0.49 -5.78
CA ARG A 30 4.11 1.64 -4.99
C ARG A 30 3.96 2.92 -5.80
N ILE A 31 3.31 3.90 -5.22
CA ILE A 31 3.11 5.23 -5.79
C ILE A 31 3.72 6.23 -4.82
N LYS A 32 4.71 6.98 -5.29
CA LYS A 32 5.27 8.11 -4.55
C LYS A 32 4.77 9.41 -5.14
N ILE A 33 4.14 10.24 -4.31
CA ILE A 33 3.67 11.55 -4.71
C ILE A 33 4.85 12.51 -4.72
N LEU A 34 5.29 12.93 -5.90
CA LEU A 34 6.40 13.87 -6.03
C LEU A 34 5.91 15.30 -5.81
N ASN A 35 4.82 15.66 -6.49
CA ASN A 35 4.22 16.98 -6.43
C ASN A 35 2.74 16.93 -6.84
N TYR A 36 1.99 17.96 -6.47
CA TYR A 36 0.67 18.20 -7.03
C TYR A 36 0.33 19.69 -7.03
N VAL A 37 -0.55 20.07 -7.96
CA VAL A 37 -1.12 21.41 -8.08
C VAL A 37 -2.64 21.31 -8.10
N LEU A 38 -3.30 22.07 -7.23
CA LEU A 38 -4.76 22.19 -7.26
C LEU A 38 -5.18 22.98 -8.51
N LYS A 39 -6.10 22.42 -9.28
CA LYS A 39 -6.74 23.01 -10.46
C LYS A 39 -8.21 23.29 -10.15
N GLN A 40 -8.89 24.02 -11.04
CA GLN A 40 -10.31 24.38 -10.87
C GLN A 40 -11.23 23.16 -10.61
N HIS A 41 -10.88 21.99 -11.16
CA HIS A 41 -11.67 20.76 -11.05
C HIS A 41 -10.88 19.53 -10.60
N GLY A 42 -9.89 19.69 -9.73
CA GLY A 42 -9.16 18.55 -9.16
C GLY A 42 -7.68 18.82 -8.96
N TYR A 43 -6.87 17.77 -9.05
CA TYR A 43 -5.42 17.86 -8.88
C TYR A 43 -4.71 17.37 -10.14
N ASP A 44 -3.68 18.09 -10.54
CA ASP A 44 -2.66 17.61 -11.44
C ASP A 44 -1.52 17.05 -10.57
N ILE A 45 -1.29 15.74 -10.63
CA ILE A 45 -0.42 15.01 -9.70
C ILE A 45 0.73 14.38 -10.48
N GLU A 46 1.95 14.74 -10.08
CA GLU A 46 3.16 14.10 -10.54
C GLU A 46 3.54 12.99 -9.55
N CYS A 47 3.70 11.77 -10.07
CA CYS A 47 4.03 10.62 -9.25
C CYS A 47 5.11 9.76 -9.90
N GLN A 48 5.88 9.08 -9.05
CA GLN A 48 6.74 7.98 -9.44
C GLN A 48 6.03 6.67 -9.10
N ILE A 49 5.99 5.76 -10.07
CA ILE A 49 5.27 4.49 -9.94
C ILE A 49 6.26 3.35 -10.12
N TRP A 50 6.21 2.39 -9.19
CA TRP A 50 6.88 1.10 -9.33
C TRP A 50 5.82 0.01 -9.34
N SER A 51 5.69 -0.65 -10.49
CA SER A 51 4.86 -1.85 -10.64
C SER A 51 5.60 -3.07 -10.09
N GLN A 52 4.85 -4.08 -9.63
CA GLN A 52 5.36 -5.40 -9.26
C GLN A 52 6.38 -5.37 -8.11
N GLN A 53 6.12 -4.54 -7.09
CA GLN A 53 6.89 -4.59 -5.87
C GLN A 53 6.53 -5.83 -5.07
N LEU A 54 7.54 -6.54 -4.56
CA LEU A 54 7.35 -7.65 -3.64
C LEU A 54 7.45 -7.12 -2.22
N ILE A 55 6.38 -7.25 -1.45
CA ILE A 55 6.28 -6.76 -0.07
C ILE A 55 5.83 -7.88 0.86
N GLU A 56 5.93 -7.64 2.17
CA GLU A 56 5.25 -8.48 3.17
C GLU A 56 3.73 -8.44 2.94
N ASN A 57 3.09 -9.61 3.00
CA ASN A 57 1.65 -9.71 2.87
C ASN A 57 0.97 -9.35 4.19
N TRP A 58 0.74 -8.05 4.42
CA TRP A 58 0.02 -7.58 5.62
C TRP A 58 -1.46 -8.03 5.68
N ARG A 59 -1.99 -8.65 4.63
CA ARG A 59 -3.31 -9.32 4.66
C ARG A 59 -3.22 -10.79 5.08
N HIS A 60 -2.02 -11.35 5.11
CA HIS A 60 -1.78 -12.66 5.70
C HIS A 60 -1.85 -12.50 7.22
N SER A 61 -3.08 -12.52 7.75
CA SER A 61 -3.28 -12.59 9.19
C SER A 61 -2.64 -13.88 9.70
N GLU A 62 -1.78 -13.78 10.71
CA GLU A 62 -1.34 -14.94 11.49
C GLU A 62 -2.58 -15.68 12.02
N SER A 63 -2.97 -16.75 11.35
CA SER A 63 -3.89 -17.74 11.89
C SER A 63 -3.15 -18.70 12.82
N SER A 64 -2.19 -18.20 13.60
CA SER A 64 -1.68 -18.89 14.79
C SER A 64 -2.39 -18.30 16.00
N GLY A 65 -3.62 -18.76 16.21
CA GLY A 65 -4.22 -18.66 17.53
C GLY A 65 -3.28 -19.36 18.51
N THR A 66 -2.65 -18.58 19.38
CA THR A 66 -2.21 -19.11 20.67
C THR A 66 -3.48 -19.66 21.34
N PRO A 67 -3.59 -20.97 21.63
CA PRO A 67 -4.65 -21.40 22.52
C PRO A 67 -4.41 -20.66 23.83
N ALA A 68 -5.43 -19.97 24.33
CA ALA A 68 -5.39 -19.40 25.67
C ALA A 68 -5.05 -20.56 26.61
N SER A 69 -3.87 -20.50 27.23
CA SER A 69 -3.48 -21.43 28.28
C SER A 69 -4.52 -21.33 29.41
N GLU A 70 -5.04 -22.49 29.81
CA GLU A 70 -5.99 -22.69 30.92
C GLU A 70 -5.52 -22.11 32.25
#